data_AF-A0A3D2UAH2-F1
#
_entry.id   AF-A0A3D2UAH2-F1
#
_cell.length_a   1.000
_cell.length_b   1.000
_cell.length_c   1.000
_cell.angle_alpha   90.00
_cell.angle_beta   90.00
_cell.angle_gamma   90.00
#
_symmetry.space_group_name_H-M   'P 1'
#
loop_
_entity.id
_entity.type
_entity.pdbx_description
1 polymer ?
#
loop_
_entity_poly.entity_id
_entity_poly.type
_entity_poly.pdbx_seq_one_letter_code
_entity_poly.pdbx_strand_id
1 'polypeptide(L)'
;ISRRETLVSGTPLGGRPDAWLNLIHVDDAARAVVTASTIEADGLENRMWLICDDRPVRREEFFGRLAELFEAPPPTFDVARGGSRIDGLGKRCQNARLRKELGLELLYPDFETGLLAAIGDQLG
;
A
#
# COMPACT_ATOMS: atom_id res chain seq x y z
N ILE A 1 -7.37 -2.49 10.62
CA ILE A 1 -6.20 -1.73 10.11
C ILE A 1 -5.46 -1.06 11.29
N SER A 2 -4.12 -1.17 11.36
CA SER A 2 -3.28 -0.73 12.49
C SER A 2 -3.32 0.77 12.85
N ARG A 3 -3.93 1.63 12.02
CA ARG A 3 -3.92 3.10 12.19
C ARG A 3 -5.28 3.71 12.55
N ARG A 4 -6.33 2.89 12.73
CA ARG A 4 -7.69 3.38 13.05
C ARG A 4 -7.73 4.23 14.32
N GLU A 5 -7.21 3.72 15.43
CA GLU A 5 -7.23 4.41 16.72
C GLU A 5 -6.50 5.76 16.67
N THR A 6 -5.34 5.82 15.98
CA THR A 6 -4.60 7.06 15.78
C THR A 6 -5.43 8.11 15.03
N LEU A 7 -6.14 7.70 13.98
CA LEU A 7 -7.00 8.59 13.19
C LEU A 7 -8.21 9.06 14.00
N VAL A 8 -8.93 8.12 14.63
CA VAL A 8 -10.14 8.42 15.42
C VAL A 8 -9.82 9.35 16.61
N SER A 9 -8.67 9.16 17.26
CA SER A 9 -8.22 10.04 18.35
C SER A 9 -7.71 11.40 17.90
N GLY A 10 -7.56 11.65 16.59
CA GLY A 10 -6.96 12.87 16.06
C GLY A 10 -5.45 13.01 16.36
N THR A 11 -4.81 11.92 16.77
CA THR A 11 -3.37 11.93 17.09
C THR A 11 -2.56 12.16 15.81
N PRO A 12 -1.62 13.14 15.78
CA PRO A 12 -0.81 13.40 14.60
C PRO A 12 0.00 12.18 14.12
N LEU A 13 -0.02 11.94 12.81
CA LEU A 13 0.77 10.90 12.16
C LEU A 13 2.22 11.36 12.00
N GLY A 14 3.17 10.58 12.48
CA GLY A 14 4.60 10.88 12.29
C GLY A 14 5.03 10.79 10.82
N GLY A 15 5.92 11.70 10.41
CA GLY A 15 6.58 11.72 9.10
C GLY A 15 5.89 12.61 8.07
N ARG A 16 6.40 12.59 6.84
CA ARG A 16 6.02 13.51 5.78
C ARG A 16 4.65 13.19 5.16
N PRO A 17 3.77 14.19 4.92
CA PRO A 17 2.50 13.98 4.21
C PRO A 17 2.69 13.75 2.70
N ASP A 18 3.73 14.35 2.12
CA ASP A 18 4.01 14.35 0.68
C ASP A 18 4.81 13.12 0.21
N ALA A 19 5.18 12.22 1.12
CA ALA A 19 5.93 11.02 0.76
C ALA A 19 5.04 9.97 0.08
N TRP A 20 5.62 9.29 -0.92
CA TRP A 20 4.97 8.24 -1.71
C TRP A 20 4.84 6.94 -0.92
N LEU A 21 3.70 6.28 -1.09
CA LEU A 21 3.45 4.93 -0.63
C LEU A 21 3.53 3.95 -1.80
N ASN A 22 4.03 2.74 -1.53
CA ASN A 22 3.89 1.59 -2.41
C ASN A 22 3.03 0.58 -1.69
N LEU A 23 1.81 0.40 -2.19
CA LEU A 23 0.78 -0.39 -1.55
C LEU A 23 0.50 -1.63 -2.40
N ILE A 24 0.02 -2.67 -1.75
CA ILE A 24 -0.50 -3.87 -2.39
C ILE A 24 -1.48 -4.51 -1.42
N HIS A 25 -2.62 -4.98 -1.93
CA HIS A 25 -3.54 -5.75 -1.10
C HIS A 25 -2.93 -7.12 -0.77
N VAL A 26 -3.21 -7.63 0.43
CA VAL A 26 -2.59 -8.88 0.91
C VAL A 26 -2.89 -10.08 0.01
N ASP A 27 -4.10 -10.15 -0.54
CA ASP A 27 -4.49 -11.25 -1.44
C ASP A 27 -3.71 -11.21 -2.76
N ASP A 28 -3.51 -10.02 -3.33
CA ASP A 28 -2.72 -9.89 -4.56
C ASP A 28 -1.23 -10.16 -4.29
N ALA A 29 -0.73 -9.77 -3.11
CA ALA A 29 0.61 -10.14 -2.68
C ALA A 29 0.79 -11.66 -2.55
N ALA A 30 -0.17 -12.34 -1.93
CA ALA A 30 -0.16 -13.80 -1.81
C ALA A 30 -0.23 -14.48 -3.18
N ARG A 31 -1.15 -14.04 -4.05
CA ARG A 31 -1.30 -14.57 -5.43
C ARG A 31 -0.01 -14.42 -6.23
N ALA A 32 0.68 -13.29 -6.11
CA ALA A 32 1.94 -13.07 -6.79
C ALA A 32 3.05 -13.99 -6.28
N VAL A 33 3.18 -14.18 -4.96
CA VAL A 33 4.16 -15.11 -4.39
C VAL A 33 3.89 -16.55 -4.85
N VAL A 34 2.62 -17.00 -4.79
CA VAL A 34 2.24 -18.34 -5.25
C VAL A 34 2.54 -18.50 -6.74
N THR A 35 2.13 -17.54 -7.57
CA THR A 35 2.35 -17.60 -9.03
C THR A 35 3.84 -17.59 -9.38
N ALA A 36 4.64 -16.77 -8.68
CA ALA A 36 6.08 -16.76 -8.86
C ALA A 36 6.75 -18.09 -8.47
N SER A 37 6.22 -18.78 -7.44
CA SER A 37 6.76 -20.05 -6.96
C SER A 37 6.50 -21.23 -7.90
N THR A 38 5.55 -21.11 -8.82
CA THR A 38 5.18 -22.17 -9.77
C THR A 38 5.88 -22.07 -11.12
N ILE A 39 6.73 -21.06 -11.33
CA ILE A 39 7.44 -20.90 -12.59
C ILE A 39 8.64 -21.85 -12.63
N GLU A 40 8.77 -22.60 -13.73
CA GLU A 40 9.91 -23.48 -14.00
C GLU A 40 11.23 -22.71 -13.89
N ALA A 41 12.22 -23.33 -13.22
CA ALA A 41 13.47 -22.68 -12.83
C ALA A 41 14.39 -22.30 -14.00
N ASP A 42 14.12 -22.79 -15.21
CA ASP A 42 14.92 -22.54 -16.40
C ASP A 42 14.92 -21.04 -16.75
N GLY A 43 16.07 -20.38 -16.51
CA GLY A 43 16.25 -18.95 -16.76
C GLY A 43 15.68 -18.02 -15.67
N LEU A 44 15.50 -18.52 -14.44
CA LEU A 44 15.12 -17.72 -13.27
C LEU A 44 16.30 -17.18 -12.45
N GLU A 45 17.55 -17.53 -12.78
CA GLU A 45 18.73 -16.98 -12.12
C GLU A 45 18.65 -15.43 -12.11
N ASN A 46 18.58 -14.85 -10.92
CA ASN A 46 18.50 -13.40 -10.68
C ASN A 46 17.21 -12.69 -11.14
N ARG A 47 16.07 -13.38 -11.29
CA ARG A 47 14.79 -12.68 -11.53
C ARG A 47 14.25 -12.04 -10.25
N MET A 48 13.95 -10.76 -10.36
CA MET A 48 13.31 -9.96 -9.31
C MET A 48 12.10 -9.26 -9.90
N TRP A 49 10.96 -9.44 -9.24
CA TRP A 49 9.73 -8.72 -9.54
C TRP A 49 9.39 -7.78 -8.39
N LEU A 50 8.93 -6.59 -8.75
CA LEU A 50 8.39 -5.62 -7.82
C LEU A 50 6.88 -5.74 -7.83
N ILE A 51 6.28 -5.77 -6.64
CA ILE A 51 4.85 -5.82 -6.48
C ILE A 51 4.34 -4.54 -5.81
N CYS A 52 3.36 -3.93 -6.46
CA CYS A 52 2.57 -2.81 -5.98
C CYS A 52 1.25 -2.79 -6.77
N ASP A 53 0.27 -2.03 -6.31
CA ASP A 53 -0.90 -1.68 -7.10
C ASP A 53 -0.52 -0.77 -8.30
N ASP A 54 -1.50 -0.44 -9.14
CA ASP A 54 -1.30 0.36 -10.35
C ASP A 54 -1.37 1.88 -10.09
N ARG A 55 -1.69 2.32 -8.86
CA ARG A 55 -1.94 3.73 -8.53
C ARG A 55 -1.00 4.24 -7.44
N PRO A 56 0.11 4.92 -7.81
CA PRO A 56 0.95 5.63 -6.86
C PRO A 56 0.14 6.64 -6.05
N VAL A 57 0.26 6.59 -4.73
CA VAL A 57 -0.50 7.45 -3.81
C VAL A 57 0.43 8.11 -2.79
N ARG A 58 0.10 9.33 -2.37
CA ARG A 58 0.80 10.01 -1.28
C ARG A 58 0.20 9.65 0.08
N ARG A 59 0.98 9.81 1.14
CA ARG A 59 0.50 9.57 2.50
C ARG A 59 -0.70 10.43 2.86
N GLU A 60 -0.70 11.71 2.50
CA GLU A 60 -1.83 12.63 2.74
C GLU A 60 -3.14 12.12 2.12
N GLU A 61 -3.10 11.66 0.87
CA GLU A 61 -4.26 11.14 0.15
C GLU A 61 -4.75 9.81 0.76
N PHE A 62 -3.82 8.88 1.01
CA PHE A 62 -4.15 7.57 1.58
C PHE A 62 -4.76 7.69 2.98
N PHE A 63 -4.15 8.48 3.87
CA PHE A 63 -4.67 8.66 5.23
C PHE A 63 -5.91 9.54 5.26
N GLY A 64 -6.06 10.48 4.31
CA GLY A 64 -7.31 11.23 4.12
C GLY A 64 -8.47 10.28 3.81
N ARG A 65 -8.27 9.37 2.85
CA ARG A 65 -9.29 8.37 2.49
C ARG A 65 -9.62 7.43 3.66
N LEU A 66 -8.61 7.00 4.43
CA LEU A 66 -8.84 6.21 5.65
C LEU A 66 -9.63 6.98 6.71
N ALA A 67 -9.36 8.28 6.89
CA ALA A 67 -10.08 9.10 7.86
C ALA A 67 -11.56 9.24 7.48
N GLU A 68 -11.86 9.47 6.20
CA GLU A 68 -13.23 9.47 5.68
C GLU A 68 -13.95 8.15 5.98
N LEU A 69 -13.30 7.02 5.69
CA LEU A 69 -13.87 5.69 5.89
C LEU A 69 -14.13 5.38 7.37
N PHE A 70 -13.35 5.94 8.29
CA PHE A 70 -13.54 5.75 9.73
C PHE A 70 -14.38 6.83 10.40
N GLU A 71 -14.96 7.77 9.64
CA GLU A 71 -15.63 8.97 10.18
C GLU A 71 -14.76 9.74 11.18
N ALA A 72 -13.45 9.74 10.93
CA ALA A 72 -12.46 10.40 11.76
C ALA A 72 -12.18 11.84 11.29
N PRO A 73 -11.63 12.70 12.16
CA PRO A 73 -11.16 14.02 11.75
C PRO A 73 -10.10 13.94 10.63
N PRO A 74 -9.92 15.01 9.83
CA PRO A 74 -8.86 15.08 8.83
C PRO A 74 -7.48 14.79 9.47
N PRO A 75 -6.63 13.96 8.83
CA PRO A 75 -5.36 13.58 9.40
C PRO A 75 -4.40 14.77 9.47
N THR A 76 -3.67 14.87 10.58
CA THR A 76 -2.56 15.82 10.73
C THR A 76 -1.23 15.07 10.78
N PHE A 77 -0.14 15.76 10.44
CA PHE A 77 1.18 15.16 10.33
C PHE A 77 2.21 15.91 11.18
N ASP A 78 3.04 15.15 11.89
CA ASP A 78 4.19 15.66 12.64
C ASP A 78 5.47 15.16 11.96
N VAL A 79 6.09 16.05 11.18
CA VAL A 79 7.30 15.74 10.41
C VAL A 79 8.52 15.49 11.32
N ALA A 80 8.52 16.04 12.55
CA ALA A 80 9.60 15.84 13.51
C ALA A 80 9.49 14.48 14.25
N ARG A 81 8.31 13.86 14.28
CA ARG A 81 8.08 12.51 14.87
C ARG A 81 8.22 11.37 13.86
N GLY A 82 8.97 11.59 12.78
CA GLY A 82 9.37 10.53 11.87
C GLY A 82 10.51 9.67 12.43
N GLY A 83 10.73 8.53 11.79
CA GLY A 83 11.96 7.74 11.95
C GLY A 83 12.58 7.54 10.58
N SER A 84 13.84 7.08 10.49
CA SER A 84 14.62 7.13 9.23
C SER A 84 13.93 6.48 8.01
N ARG A 85 12.98 5.55 8.21
CA ARG A 85 12.17 4.92 7.16
C ARG A 85 11.02 5.78 6.61
N ILE A 86 10.62 6.83 7.33
CA ILE A 86 9.44 7.68 7.09
C ILE A 86 9.85 9.15 6.81
N ASP A 87 11.13 9.48 7.00
CA ASP A 87 11.68 10.83 6.80
C ASP A 87 11.99 11.14 5.32
N GLY A 88 12.14 10.09 4.50
CA GLY A 88 12.36 10.21 3.06
C GLY A 88 11.07 10.45 2.27
N LEU A 89 11.19 10.87 1.00
CA LEU A 89 10.05 11.08 0.09
C LEU A 89 9.32 9.79 -0.35
N GLY A 90 9.72 8.63 0.17
CA GLY A 90 9.27 7.34 -0.34
C GLY A 90 9.82 7.06 -1.74
N LYS A 91 9.24 6.05 -2.40
CA LYS A 91 9.56 5.66 -3.77
C LYS A 91 8.26 5.45 -4.52
N ARG A 92 8.28 5.69 -5.83
CA ARG A 92 7.23 5.19 -6.73
C ARG A 92 7.70 3.87 -7.32
N CYS A 93 6.83 2.88 -7.30
CA CYS A 93 7.07 1.55 -7.84
C CYS A 93 6.18 1.30 -9.06
N GLN A 94 6.57 0.34 -9.90
CA GLN A 94 5.75 -0.16 -11.01
C GLN A 94 5.81 -1.69 -11.04
N ASN A 95 4.70 -2.32 -11.37
CA ASN A 95 4.53 -3.77 -11.40
C ASN A 95 4.54 -4.36 -12.83
N ALA A 96 4.84 -3.55 -13.86
CA ALA A 96 4.68 -3.93 -15.27
C ALA A 96 5.41 -5.24 -15.63
N ARG A 97 6.61 -5.46 -15.07
CA ARG A 97 7.37 -6.71 -15.27
C ARG A 97 6.65 -7.91 -14.64
N LEU A 98 6.14 -7.75 -13.42
CA LEU A 98 5.38 -8.78 -12.73
C LEU A 98 4.13 -9.16 -13.53
N ARG A 99 3.34 -8.17 -13.98
CA ARG A 99 2.13 -8.41 -14.77
C ARG A 99 2.43 -9.11 -16.10
N LYS A 100 3.48 -8.67 -16.80
CA LYS A 100 3.87 -9.24 -18.09
C LYS A 100 4.41 -10.67 -17.96
N GLU A 101 5.29 -10.93 -16.99
CA GLU A 101 5.97 -12.22 -16.88
C GLU A 101 5.18 -13.25 -16.08
N LEU A 102 4.40 -12.84 -15.09
CA LEU A 102 3.56 -13.75 -14.28
C LEU A 102 2.11 -13.85 -14.79
N GLY A 103 1.71 -13.02 -15.78
CA GLY A 103 0.33 -12.99 -16.27
C GLY A 103 -0.70 -12.58 -15.22
N LEU A 104 -0.27 -11.88 -14.17
CA LEU A 104 -1.10 -11.59 -13.01
C LEU A 104 -1.93 -10.32 -13.20
N GLU A 105 -3.25 -10.47 -13.13
CA GLU A 105 -4.19 -9.36 -12.99
C GLU A 105 -4.55 -9.18 -11.52
N LEU A 106 -4.41 -7.94 -11.01
CA LEU A 106 -4.70 -7.59 -9.62
C LEU A 106 -6.20 -7.61 -9.37
N LEU A 107 -6.64 -8.22 -8.26
CA LEU A 107 -8.01 -8.13 -7.78
C LEU A 107 -8.31 -6.71 -7.29
N TYR A 108 -7.30 -6.04 -6.73
CA TYR A 108 -7.37 -4.70 -6.16
C TYR A 108 -6.30 -3.82 -6.86
N PRO A 109 -6.62 -3.28 -8.05
CA PRO A 109 -5.64 -2.58 -8.88
C PRO A 109 -5.25 -1.21 -8.31
N ASP A 110 -5.94 -0.70 -7.30
CA ASP A 110 -5.62 0.56 -6.65
C ASP A 110 -5.85 0.50 -5.13
N PHE A 111 -5.32 1.51 -4.45
CA PHE A 111 -5.45 1.61 -3.00
C PHE A 111 -6.91 1.80 -2.54
N GLU A 112 -7.81 2.34 -3.36
CA GLU A 112 -9.20 2.59 -2.95
C GLU A 112 -9.97 1.27 -2.84
N THR A 113 -9.92 0.46 -3.90
CA THR A 113 -10.49 -0.89 -3.94
C THR A 113 -9.85 -1.79 -2.89
N GLY A 114 -8.52 -1.73 -2.75
CA GLY A 114 -7.79 -2.49 -1.73
C GLY A 114 -8.13 -2.07 -0.30
N LEU A 115 -8.31 -0.76 -0.03
CA LEU A 115 -8.72 -0.28 1.29
C LEU A 115 -10.12 -0.73 1.65
N LEU A 116 -11.09 -0.59 0.74
CA LEU A 116 -12.47 -1.01 1.00
C LEU A 116 -12.55 -2.50 1.34
N ALA A 117 -11.84 -3.34 0.59
CA ALA A 117 -11.76 -4.78 0.87
C ALA A 117 -11.06 -5.08 2.20
N ALA A 118 -9.96 -4.39 2.52
CA ALA A 118 -9.20 -4.62 3.73
C ALA A 118 -9.90 -4.13 5.02
N ILE A 119 -10.83 -3.18 4.91
CA ILE A 119 -11.55 -2.64 6.05
C ILE A 119 -12.79 -3.47 6.36
N GLY A 120 -13.51 -3.98 5.34
CA GLY A 120 -14.62 -4.93 5.48
C GLY A 120 -15.45 -4.77 6.76
N ASP A 121 -15.30 -5.72 7.69
CA ASP A 121 -16.03 -5.83 8.98
C ASP A 121 -15.75 -4.72 10.01
N GLN A 122 -14.84 -3.79 9.73
CA GLN A 122 -14.47 -2.72 10.67
C GLN A 122 -15.36 -1.48 10.54
N LEU A 123 -16.22 -1.42 9.51
CA LEU A 123 -17.18 -0.31 9.32
C LEU A 123 -18.50 -0.51 10.09
N GLY A 124 -18.64 -1.58 10.87
CA GLY A 124 -19.78 -1.88 11.74
C GLY A 124 -19.49 -1.69 13.22
#